data_AF-A0A1R0LX31-F1
#
_entry.id   AF-A0A1R0LX31-F1
#
_cell.length_a   1.000
_cell.length_b   1.000
_cell.length_c   1.000
_cell.angle_alpha   90.00
_cell.angle_beta   90.00
_cell.angle_gamma   90.00
#
_symmetry.space_group_name_H-M   'P 1'
#
loop_
_entity.id
_entity.type
_entity.pdbx_description
1 polymer ?
#
loop_
_entity_poly.entity_id
_entity_poly.type
_entity_poly.pdbx_seq_one_letter_code
_entity_poly.pdbx_strand_id
1 'polypeptide(L)'
;MTRRLCSLPRQPAPCFAPGLTAERLGALLAGRRMWVNGTVLHYAFFDDVHDGSAASVIPVPGTGELRRMPWAGGQEQRAVVRDAFREWQGLGIGVTFAEVGDRREAELRIGFQAGGGSWSAVGREALSVGRSERTMNLGWDMTGPGERGAVLHQIGHALGMVHEHQSPHAGLHWDDEAVYAELAGPPNFWSRETTYTNVLRTLDAGEASGSVWDPQSVMTFPFGPGLVLEPEQYRGGLDPSDGPSPADKEFVLRWYPPADPSGPAALVPFRSAPLGLGPGEQADFTVEPPETRDYTVGTFGDADTVLVVFEERDGVPRFLAGHDDGGAPDNAAVRVRLVKGRRYVVRVRLYSTWGSGETAVMCW
;
A
#
# COMPACT_ATOMS: atom_id res chain seq x y z
N MET A 1 -0.90 29.21 -6.69
CA MET A 1 -2.12 28.50 -7.12
C MET A 1 -2.53 27.60 -5.99
N THR A 2 -3.82 27.57 -5.64
CA THR A 2 -4.37 26.75 -4.57
C THR A 2 -4.43 25.29 -5.02
N ARG A 3 -3.65 24.40 -4.39
CA ARG A 3 -3.45 23.00 -4.82
C ARG A 3 -4.26 22.04 -3.94
N ARG A 4 -4.92 21.06 -4.56
CA ARG A 4 -5.65 19.99 -3.85
C ARG A 4 -4.64 18.90 -3.47
N LEU A 5 -4.57 18.55 -2.19
CA LEU A 5 -3.57 17.62 -1.67
C LEU A 5 -4.19 16.28 -1.27
N CYS A 6 -3.37 15.23 -1.26
CA CYS A 6 -3.79 13.93 -0.73
C CYS A 6 -4.12 14.06 0.77
N SER A 7 -5.24 13.50 1.20
CA SER A 7 -5.69 13.55 2.59
C SER A 7 -5.80 12.13 3.14
N LEU A 8 -4.66 11.49 3.43
CA LEU A 8 -4.66 10.15 3.99
C LEU A 8 -5.51 10.13 5.28
N PRO A 9 -6.46 9.20 5.40
CA PRO A 9 -7.15 9.00 6.65
C PRO A 9 -6.12 8.57 7.71
N ARG A 10 -6.31 9.04 8.95
CA ARG A 10 -5.44 8.67 10.06
C ARG A 10 -5.41 7.15 10.20
N GLN A 11 -4.23 6.58 10.05
CA GLN A 11 -4.01 5.17 10.33
C GLN A 11 -3.75 4.99 11.84
N PRO A 12 -4.31 3.94 12.47
CA PRO A 12 -3.89 3.57 13.81
C PRO A 12 -2.39 3.25 13.79
N ALA A 13 -1.66 3.70 14.82
CA ALA A 13 -0.25 3.35 14.95
C ALA A 13 -0.14 1.82 15.08
N PRO A 14 0.85 1.19 14.43
CA PRO A 14 1.11 -0.22 14.64
C PRO A 14 1.45 -0.48 16.11
N CYS A 15 0.96 -1.59 16.66
CA CYS A 15 1.34 -2.04 17.99
C CYS A 15 2.36 -3.16 17.83
N PHE A 16 3.59 -2.94 18.30
CA PHE A 16 4.65 -3.95 18.30
C PHE A 16 4.90 -4.48 19.71
N ALA A 17 5.45 -5.69 19.79
CA ALA A 17 5.92 -6.23 21.07
C ALA A 17 6.99 -5.30 21.68
N PRO A 18 7.00 -5.12 23.02
CA PRO A 18 8.05 -4.35 23.67
C PRO A 18 9.41 -5.04 23.53
N GLY A 19 10.49 -4.26 23.47
CA GLY A 19 11.87 -4.78 23.50
C GLY A 19 12.46 -5.18 22.14
N LEU A 20 11.80 -4.88 21.02
CA LEU A 20 12.40 -5.01 19.70
C LEU A 20 13.61 -4.07 19.55
N THR A 21 14.67 -4.54 18.89
CA THR A 21 15.78 -3.66 18.50
C THR A 21 15.33 -2.64 17.46
N ALA A 22 16.08 -1.56 17.29
CA ALA A 22 15.76 -0.51 16.32
C ALA A 22 15.74 -1.07 14.89
N GLU A 23 16.67 -1.98 14.56
CA GLU A 23 16.77 -2.61 13.26
C GLU A 23 15.56 -3.51 12.97
N ARG A 24 15.16 -4.32 13.96
CA ARG A 24 14.00 -5.21 13.86
C ARG A 24 12.70 -4.42 13.71
N LEU A 25 12.52 -3.39 14.52
CA LEU A 25 11.37 -2.48 14.43
C LEU A 25 11.34 -1.76 13.06
N GLY A 26 12.48 -1.24 12.60
CA GLY A 26 12.58 -0.56 11.31
C GLY A 26 12.20 -1.47 10.14
N ALA A 27 12.66 -2.73 10.14
CA ALA A 27 12.31 -3.70 9.12
C ALA A 27 10.80 -4.03 9.08
N LEU A 28 10.18 -4.19 10.26
CA LEU A 28 8.73 -4.40 10.38
C LEU A 28 7.94 -3.17 9.89
N LEU A 29 8.36 -1.96 10.28
CA LEU A 29 7.75 -0.71 9.81
C LEU A 29 7.80 -0.58 8.28
N ALA A 30 8.95 -0.92 7.69
CA ALA A 30 9.17 -0.89 6.25
C ALA A 30 8.30 -1.92 5.52
N GLY A 31 8.28 -3.16 5.99
CA GLY A 31 7.72 -4.31 5.29
C GLY A 31 6.23 -4.57 5.52
N ARG A 32 5.67 -4.21 6.68
CA ARG A 32 4.29 -4.60 7.06
C ARG A 32 3.22 -4.10 6.08
N ARG A 33 3.43 -2.95 5.44
CA ARG A 33 2.47 -2.39 4.50
C ARG A 33 2.60 -2.98 3.10
N MET A 34 3.73 -3.59 2.77
CA MET A 34 4.00 -4.08 1.42
C MET A 34 3.21 -5.36 1.15
N TRP A 35 2.75 -5.51 -0.09
CA TRP A 35 2.20 -6.79 -0.55
C TRP A 35 3.30 -7.83 -0.65
N VAL A 36 2.96 -9.12 -0.56
CA VAL A 36 3.91 -10.15 -1.01
C VAL A 36 4.02 -10.08 -2.53
N ASN A 37 5.23 -10.17 -3.07
CA ASN A 37 5.48 -10.09 -4.51
C ASN A 37 4.72 -11.20 -5.26
N GLY A 38 4.34 -10.96 -6.52
CA GLY A 38 3.52 -11.90 -7.29
C GLY A 38 2.02 -11.86 -6.97
N THR A 39 1.57 -10.98 -6.07
CA THR A 39 0.15 -10.81 -5.75
C THR A 39 -0.59 -10.21 -6.95
N VAL A 40 -1.76 -10.78 -7.28
CA VAL A 40 -2.71 -10.14 -8.18
C VAL A 40 -3.64 -9.26 -7.34
N LEU A 41 -3.46 -7.95 -7.46
CA LEU A 41 -4.27 -6.93 -6.80
C LEU A 41 -5.50 -6.65 -7.66
N HIS A 42 -6.65 -7.06 -7.15
CA HIS A 42 -7.92 -6.81 -7.81
C HIS A 42 -8.41 -5.41 -7.45
N TYR A 43 -8.81 -4.67 -8.47
CA TYR A 43 -9.45 -3.38 -8.28
C TYR A 43 -10.83 -3.32 -8.92
N ALA A 44 -11.71 -2.55 -8.31
CA ALA A 44 -13.04 -2.28 -8.82
C ALA A 44 -13.42 -0.82 -8.56
N PHE A 45 -14.23 -0.27 -9.45
CA PHE A 45 -14.82 1.05 -9.29
C PHE A 45 -16.20 0.94 -8.65
N PHE A 46 -16.55 1.89 -7.80
CA PHE A 46 -17.94 2.06 -7.43
C PHE A 46 -18.76 2.51 -8.65
N ASP A 47 -19.95 1.94 -8.84
CA ASP A 47 -20.88 2.29 -9.91
C ASP A 47 -22.35 2.33 -9.46
N ASP A 48 -23.17 3.11 -10.16
CA ASP A 48 -24.57 3.30 -9.78
C ASP A 48 -25.46 2.07 -10.05
N VAL A 49 -25.01 1.13 -10.88
CA VAL A 49 -25.81 -0.01 -11.35
C VAL A 49 -25.79 -1.14 -10.33
N HIS A 50 -24.61 -1.46 -9.80
CA HIS A 50 -24.38 -2.55 -8.86
C HIS A 50 -24.33 -2.06 -7.42
N ASP A 51 -23.88 -0.83 -7.19
CA ASP A 51 -23.65 -0.29 -5.85
C ASP A 51 -24.77 0.63 -5.36
N GLY A 52 -25.99 0.47 -5.89
CA GLY A 52 -27.17 1.22 -5.46
C GLY A 52 -27.13 1.58 -3.97
N SER A 53 -27.40 2.85 -3.65
CA SER A 53 -27.26 3.48 -2.32
C SER A 53 -25.84 3.76 -1.78
N ALA A 54 -24.75 3.24 -2.33
CA ALA A 54 -23.37 3.61 -1.92
C ALA A 54 -23.10 5.11 -2.08
N ALA A 55 -23.02 5.79 -0.96
CA ALA A 55 -22.84 7.23 -0.88
C ALA A 55 -22.47 7.62 0.55
N SER A 56 -21.81 8.76 0.66
CA SER A 56 -21.71 9.45 1.94
C SER A 56 -22.98 10.27 2.17
N VAL A 57 -23.41 10.37 3.41
CA VAL A 57 -24.48 11.29 3.82
C VAL A 57 -23.82 12.40 4.63
N ILE A 58 -23.78 13.60 4.07
CA ILE A 58 -23.02 14.72 4.63
C ILE A 58 -24.00 15.84 5.02
N PRO A 59 -23.90 16.41 6.22
CA PRO A 59 -24.69 17.57 6.59
C PRO A 59 -24.33 18.76 5.71
N VAL A 60 -25.35 19.47 5.22
CA VAL A 60 -25.18 20.73 4.52
C VAL A 60 -24.99 21.83 5.58
N PRO A 61 -23.85 22.54 5.58
CA PRO A 61 -23.56 23.55 6.59
C PRO A 61 -24.66 24.61 6.66
N GLY A 62 -25.16 24.87 7.87
CA GLY A 62 -26.12 25.95 8.13
C GLY A 62 -27.58 25.66 7.77
N THR A 63 -27.91 24.51 7.17
CA THR A 63 -29.31 24.20 6.78
C THR A 63 -29.93 23.05 7.56
N GLY A 64 -29.12 22.22 8.23
CA GLY A 64 -29.60 21.01 8.92
C GLY A 64 -30.04 19.88 7.98
N GLU A 65 -29.95 20.09 6.66
CA GLU A 65 -30.26 19.09 5.65
C GLU A 65 -29.10 18.11 5.46
N LEU A 66 -29.42 16.89 5.03
CA LEU A 66 -28.44 15.87 4.69
C LEU A 66 -28.34 15.73 3.18
N ARG A 67 -27.13 15.83 2.63
CA ARG A 67 -26.83 15.62 1.21
C ARG A 67 -26.23 14.24 0.99
N ARG A 68 -26.84 13.47 0.10
CA ARG A 68 -26.28 12.20 -0.39
C ARG A 68 -25.22 12.49 -1.46
N MET A 69 -24.04 11.93 -1.29
CA MET A 69 -22.88 12.10 -2.17
C MET A 69 -22.46 10.74 -2.74
N PRO A 70 -22.82 10.43 -4.00
CA PRO A 70 -22.50 9.14 -4.60
C PRO A 70 -20.98 8.95 -4.72
N TRP A 71 -20.57 7.69 -4.72
CA TRP A 71 -19.17 7.32 -4.90
C TRP A 71 -18.85 6.88 -6.33
N ALA A 72 -19.86 6.74 -7.19
CA ALA A 72 -19.67 6.35 -8.58
C ALA A 72 -18.92 7.43 -9.37
N GLY A 73 -17.94 7.01 -10.16
CA GLY A 73 -17.21 7.89 -11.08
C GLY A 73 -17.65 7.75 -12.53
N GLY A 74 -17.45 8.80 -13.31
CA GLY A 74 -17.67 8.78 -14.77
C GLY A 74 -16.66 7.89 -15.50
N GLN A 75 -17.01 7.43 -16.70
CA GLN A 75 -16.16 6.53 -17.50
C GLN A 75 -14.79 7.13 -17.83
N GLU A 76 -14.73 8.44 -18.07
CA GLU A 76 -13.48 9.15 -18.38
C GLU A 76 -12.52 9.14 -17.19
N GLN A 77 -12.99 9.41 -15.97
CA GLN A 77 -12.17 9.32 -14.77
C GLN A 77 -11.68 7.87 -14.53
N ARG A 78 -12.53 6.86 -14.77
CA ARG A 78 -12.13 5.45 -14.69
C ARG A 78 -11.04 5.11 -15.71
N ALA A 79 -11.10 5.67 -16.91
CA ALA A 79 -10.07 5.48 -17.93
C ALA A 79 -8.71 6.03 -17.48
N VAL A 80 -8.67 7.23 -16.86
CA VAL A 80 -7.44 7.78 -16.29
C VAL A 80 -6.84 6.86 -15.22
N VAL A 81 -7.68 6.27 -14.36
CA VAL A 81 -7.22 5.31 -13.34
C VAL A 81 -6.65 4.04 -13.96
N ARG A 82 -7.32 3.49 -14.99
CA ARG A 82 -6.80 2.33 -15.74
C ARG A 82 -5.45 2.64 -16.37
N ASP A 83 -5.28 3.82 -16.96
CA ASP A 83 -4.02 4.26 -17.56
C ASP A 83 -2.90 4.40 -16.52
N ALA A 84 -3.22 4.89 -15.33
CA ALA A 84 -2.28 4.98 -14.22
C ALA A 84 -1.87 3.60 -13.70
N PHE A 85 -2.80 2.63 -13.59
CA PHE A 85 -2.43 1.24 -13.28
C PHE A 85 -1.55 0.63 -14.37
N ARG A 86 -1.84 0.89 -15.65
CA ARG A 86 -1.02 0.42 -16.78
C ARG A 86 0.39 0.98 -16.75
N GLU A 87 0.58 2.22 -16.32
CA GLU A 87 1.90 2.83 -16.20
C GLU A 87 2.74 2.15 -15.11
N TRP A 88 2.18 1.96 -13.91
CA TRP A 88 2.86 1.21 -12.85
C TRP A 88 3.15 -0.24 -13.26
N GLN A 89 2.18 -0.92 -13.90
CA GLN A 89 2.36 -2.28 -14.42
C GLN A 89 3.46 -2.34 -15.48
N GLY A 90 3.58 -1.30 -16.32
CA GLY A 90 4.54 -1.20 -17.41
C GLY A 90 6.00 -1.16 -16.97
N LEU A 91 6.27 -0.93 -15.68
CA LEU A 91 7.61 -1.07 -15.10
C LEU A 91 8.08 -2.54 -15.01
N GLY A 92 7.18 -3.51 -15.18
CA GLY A 92 7.49 -4.93 -15.03
C GLY A 92 7.59 -5.38 -13.56
N ILE A 93 6.96 -4.66 -12.64
CA ILE A 93 6.86 -5.05 -11.23
C ILE A 93 6.16 -6.41 -11.08
N GLY A 94 6.52 -7.16 -10.05
CA GLY A 94 6.00 -8.51 -9.83
C GLY A 94 4.57 -8.57 -9.29
N VAL A 95 4.00 -7.48 -8.77
CA VAL A 95 2.55 -7.39 -8.52
C VAL A 95 1.81 -7.11 -9.82
N THR A 96 0.59 -7.64 -9.94
CA THR A 96 -0.25 -7.45 -11.12
C THR A 96 -1.57 -6.78 -10.74
N PHE A 97 -2.06 -5.84 -11.54
CA PHE A 97 -3.39 -5.25 -11.35
C PHE A 97 -4.44 -5.90 -12.25
N ALA A 98 -5.57 -6.27 -11.66
CA ALA A 98 -6.70 -6.86 -12.39
C ALA A 98 -8.01 -6.13 -12.07
N GLU A 99 -8.65 -5.55 -13.08
CA GLU A 99 -10.00 -4.99 -12.91
C GLU A 99 -11.01 -6.13 -12.77
N VAL A 100 -11.87 -6.08 -11.75
CA VAL A 100 -12.96 -7.03 -11.53
C VAL A 100 -14.30 -6.32 -11.55
N GLY A 101 -15.31 -6.99 -12.10
CA GLY A 101 -16.68 -6.46 -12.16
C GLY A 101 -17.42 -6.52 -10.83
N ASP A 102 -16.98 -7.36 -9.89
CA ASP A 102 -17.55 -7.46 -8.55
C ASP A 102 -16.57 -6.94 -7.50
N ARG A 103 -16.86 -5.77 -6.92
CA ARG A 103 -16.05 -5.16 -5.85
C ARG A 103 -15.82 -6.06 -4.63
N ARG A 104 -16.63 -7.11 -4.42
CA ARG A 104 -16.46 -8.05 -3.30
C ARG A 104 -15.23 -8.93 -3.47
N GLU A 105 -14.72 -9.00 -4.70
CA GLU A 105 -13.48 -9.66 -5.10
C GLU A 105 -12.28 -8.69 -5.14
N ALA A 106 -12.50 -7.39 -4.86
CA ALA A 106 -11.46 -6.37 -5.00
C ALA A 106 -10.82 -5.99 -3.65
N GLU A 107 -9.48 -6.07 -3.59
CA GLU A 107 -8.71 -5.45 -2.52
C GLU A 107 -8.76 -3.92 -2.63
N LEU A 108 -8.71 -3.38 -3.85
CA LEU A 108 -8.73 -1.95 -4.12
C LEU A 108 -10.12 -1.50 -4.62
N ARG A 109 -10.85 -0.75 -3.80
CA ARG A 109 -12.23 -0.31 -4.08
C ARG A 109 -12.24 1.21 -4.24
N ILE A 110 -12.40 1.67 -5.48
CA ILE A 110 -12.11 3.05 -5.89
C ILE A 110 -13.40 3.84 -6.07
N GLY A 111 -13.58 4.88 -5.26
CA GLY A 111 -14.69 5.82 -5.37
C GLY A 111 -14.26 7.21 -5.85
N PHE A 112 -15.25 8.02 -6.21
CA PHE A 112 -15.06 9.35 -6.82
C PHE A 112 -15.88 10.43 -6.11
N GLN A 113 -15.98 10.35 -4.78
CA GLN A 113 -16.79 11.30 -4.02
C GLN A 113 -16.17 12.71 -4.09
N ALA A 114 -16.80 13.58 -4.88
CA ALA A 114 -16.40 14.98 -4.99
C ALA A 114 -16.36 15.67 -3.62
N GLY A 115 -15.27 16.40 -3.33
CA GLY A 115 -15.07 17.09 -2.06
C GLY A 115 -14.75 16.18 -0.87
N GLY A 116 -14.63 14.85 -1.08
CA GLY A 116 -14.22 13.91 -0.04
C GLY A 116 -12.70 13.76 0.13
N GLY A 117 -11.91 14.64 -0.48
CA GLY A 117 -10.45 14.52 -0.59
C GLY A 117 -10.02 13.39 -1.54
N SER A 118 -8.75 13.35 -1.92
CA SER A 118 -8.16 12.20 -2.62
C SER A 118 -7.23 11.46 -1.67
N TRP A 119 -7.36 10.14 -1.60
CA TRP A 119 -6.58 9.29 -0.69
C TRP A 119 -6.64 7.83 -1.12
N SER A 120 -5.69 7.04 -0.65
CA SER A 120 -5.69 5.59 -0.74
C SER A 120 -5.19 4.98 0.56
N ALA A 121 -5.70 3.80 0.91
CA ALA A 121 -5.06 2.94 1.90
C ALA A 121 -3.63 2.61 1.46
N VAL A 122 -2.72 2.47 2.42
CA VAL A 122 -1.30 2.24 2.14
C VAL A 122 -1.03 0.73 2.09
N GLY A 123 -0.84 0.21 0.89
CA GLY A 123 -0.56 -1.21 0.65
C GLY A 123 -1.60 -2.14 1.30
N ARG A 124 -1.12 -3.13 2.07
CA ARG A 124 -1.94 -4.14 2.76
C ARG A 124 -2.91 -3.58 3.79
N GLU A 125 -2.79 -2.33 4.20
CA GLU A 125 -3.80 -1.68 5.06
C GLU A 125 -5.19 -1.69 4.40
N ALA A 126 -5.26 -1.76 3.06
CA ALA A 126 -6.51 -1.95 2.31
C ALA A 126 -7.31 -3.19 2.76
N LEU A 127 -6.64 -4.22 3.30
CA LEU A 127 -7.28 -5.45 3.78
C LEU A 127 -8.04 -5.26 5.11
N SER A 128 -7.75 -4.19 5.85
CA SER A 128 -8.43 -3.87 7.11
C SER A 128 -9.67 -3.00 6.91
N VAL A 129 -9.86 -2.44 5.72
CA VAL A 129 -10.99 -1.59 5.38
C VAL A 129 -12.23 -2.44 5.14
N GLY A 130 -13.39 -1.99 5.64
CA GLY A 130 -14.67 -2.68 5.47
C GLY A 130 -14.97 -3.03 4.01
N ARG A 131 -15.56 -4.20 3.77
CA ARG A 131 -15.80 -4.72 2.41
C ARG A 131 -16.73 -3.85 1.56
N SER A 132 -17.59 -3.05 2.20
CA SER A 132 -18.50 -2.09 1.54
C SER A 132 -17.92 -0.67 1.45
N GLU A 133 -16.72 -0.44 1.99
CA GLU A 133 -16.08 0.87 2.03
C GLU A 133 -15.05 1.01 0.92
N ARG A 134 -14.77 2.26 0.54
CA ARG A 134 -13.68 2.60 -0.38
C ARG A 134 -12.34 2.32 0.29
N THR A 135 -11.39 1.79 -0.46
CA THR A 135 -9.97 1.81 -0.05
C THR A 135 -9.21 2.92 -0.76
N MET A 136 -9.82 3.56 -1.75
CA MET A 136 -9.28 4.71 -2.45
C MET A 136 -10.43 5.66 -2.84
N ASN A 137 -10.21 6.96 -2.71
CA ASN A 137 -11.10 7.98 -3.22
C ASN A 137 -10.35 8.99 -4.08
N LEU A 138 -11.00 9.42 -5.16
CA LEU A 138 -10.56 10.51 -6.03
C LEU A 138 -11.57 11.65 -5.89
N GLY A 139 -11.18 12.68 -5.14
CA GLY A 139 -12.09 13.70 -4.63
C GLY A 139 -12.44 14.82 -5.59
N TRP A 140 -11.93 14.78 -6.82
CA TRP A 140 -12.14 15.79 -7.85
C TRP A 140 -12.01 15.19 -9.25
N ASP A 141 -12.24 16.02 -10.26
CA ASP A 141 -12.11 15.60 -11.67
C ASP A 141 -10.65 15.33 -12.02
N MET A 142 -10.37 14.14 -12.52
CA MET A 142 -9.03 13.64 -12.86
C MET A 142 -8.75 13.73 -14.37
N THR A 143 -9.71 14.21 -15.16
CA THR A 143 -9.59 14.33 -16.62
C THR A 143 -8.88 15.60 -17.06
N GLY A 144 -8.67 16.54 -16.14
CA GLY A 144 -7.98 17.79 -16.40
C GLY A 144 -6.48 17.61 -16.65
N PRO A 145 -5.82 18.54 -17.39
CA PRO A 145 -4.37 18.54 -17.54
C PRO A 145 -3.66 18.57 -16.17
N GLY A 146 -2.63 17.74 -15.99
CA GLY A 146 -1.83 17.66 -14.76
C GLY A 146 -2.43 16.82 -13.63
N GLU A 147 -3.70 16.41 -13.71
CA GLU A 147 -4.36 15.64 -12.64
C GLU A 147 -3.92 14.16 -12.60
N ARG A 148 -3.28 13.69 -13.68
CA ARG A 148 -2.76 12.33 -13.81
C ARG A 148 -1.75 11.99 -12.69
N GLY A 149 -0.92 12.95 -12.28
CA GLY A 149 0.05 12.77 -11.19
C GLY A 149 -0.64 12.43 -9.86
N ALA A 150 -1.80 13.03 -9.58
CA ALA A 150 -2.58 12.74 -8.38
C ALA A 150 -3.09 11.28 -8.36
N VAL A 151 -3.47 10.74 -9.52
CA VAL A 151 -3.90 9.33 -9.63
C VAL A 151 -2.72 8.38 -9.45
N LEU A 152 -1.56 8.69 -10.04
CA LEU A 152 -0.33 7.91 -9.84
C LEU A 152 0.11 7.90 -8.38
N HIS A 153 -0.01 9.03 -7.69
CA HIS A 153 0.23 9.17 -6.26
C HIS A 153 -0.68 8.24 -5.44
N GLN A 154 -1.99 8.21 -5.74
CA GLN A 154 -2.91 7.30 -5.03
C GLN A 154 -2.58 5.83 -5.27
N ILE A 155 -2.16 5.45 -6.49
CA ILE A 155 -1.72 4.08 -6.76
C ILE A 155 -0.37 3.79 -6.09
N GLY A 156 0.52 4.78 -5.96
CA GLY A 156 1.74 4.68 -5.16
C GLY A 156 1.45 4.30 -3.71
N HIS A 157 0.47 4.96 -3.08
CA HIS A 157 -0.02 4.52 -1.77
C HIS A 157 -0.55 3.09 -1.78
N ALA A 158 -1.38 2.71 -2.76
CA ALA A 158 -1.86 1.33 -2.88
C ALA A 158 -0.73 0.29 -3.06
N LEU A 159 0.44 0.71 -3.57
CA LEU A 159 1.67 -0.09 -3.65
C LEU A 159 2.51 -0.06 -2.36
N GLY A 160 2.15 0.77 -1.37
CA GLY A 160 2.82 0.86 -0.06
C GLY A 160 3.74 2.08 0.09
N MET A 161 3.72 3.02 -0.86
CA MET A 161 4.48 4.27 -0.73
C MET A 161 3.80 5.23 0.24
N VAL A 162 4.61 6.03 0.93
CA VAL A 162 4.19 7.06 1.88
C VAL A 162 4.62 8.43 1.36
N HIS A 163 4.13 9.53 1.95
CA HIS A 163 4.55 10.85 1.51
C HIS A 163 6.05 11.06 1.74
N GLU A 164 6.75 11.43 0.67
CA GLU A 164 8.20 11.54 0.67
C GLU A 164 8.66 12.73 1.51
N HIS A 165 7.89 13.84 1.53
CA HIS A 165 8.24 15.05 2.31
C HIS A 165 8.20 14.83 3.83
N GLN A 166 7.61 13.72 4.28
CA GLN A 166 7.61 13.31 5.68
C GLN A 166 8.85 12.48 6.04
N SER A 167 9.71 12.12 5.08
CA SER A 167 10.95 11.40 5.31
C SER A 167 11.86 12.17 6.28
N PRO A 168 12.46 11.51 7.29
CA PRO A 168 13.44 12.17 8.15
C PRO A 168 14.70 12.61 7.37
N HIS A 169 14.91 12.07 6.17
CA HIS A 169 16.01 12.44 5.28
C HIS A 169 15.71 13.68 4.43
N ALA A 170 14.46 14.17 4.42
CA ALA A 170 14.08 15.38 3.69
C ALA A 170 14.73 16.65 4.26
N GLY A 171 15.02 16.65 5.56
CA GLY A 171 15.62 17.79 6.25
C GLY A 171 14.77 19.08 6.18
N LEU A 172 13.46 18.94 5.91
CA LEU A 172 12.54 20.06 5.77
C LEU A 172 12.18 20.59 7.15
N HIS A 173 12.56 21.84 7.40
CA HIS A 173 12.08 22.60 8.54
C HIS A 173 10.92 23.47 8.08
N TRP A 174 9.72 23.15 8.55
CA TRP A 174 8.49 23.84 8.20
C TRP A 174 8.28 25.11 9.03
N ASP A 175 7.59 26.10 8.47
CA ASP A 175 6.85 27.08 9.26
C ASP A 175 5.47 26.48 9.57
N ASP A 176 5.38 25.78 10.70
CA ASP A 176 4.19 25.03 11.09
C ASP A 176 2.90 25.88 11.06
N GLU A 177 2.94 27.11 11.58
CA GLU A 177 1.75 27.99 11.59
C GLU A 177 1.38 28.46 10.19
N ALA A 178 2.36 28.75 9.32
CA ALA A 178 2.08 29.06 7.92
C ALA A 178 1.46 27.86 7.20
N VAL A 179 1.95 26.65 7.43
CA VAL A 179 1.39 25.41 6.87
C VAL A 179 -0.04 25.18 7.37
N TYR A 180 -0.30 25.37 8.66
CA TYR A 180 -1.65 25.28 9.22
C TYR A 180 -2.59 26.32 8.61
N ALA A 181 -2.16 27.57 8.50
CA ALA A 181 -2.97 28.65 7.94
C ALA A 181 -3.31 28.42 6.46
N GLU A 182 -2.32 28.03 5.65
CA GLU A 182 -2.50 27.73 4.23
C GLU A 182 -3.50 26.59 4.03
N LEU A 183 -3.32 25.48 4.75
CA LEU A 183 -4.13 24.27 4.55
C LEU A 183 -5.51 24.32 5.21
N ALA A 184 -5.73 25.22 6.17
CA ALA A 184 -7.07 25.55 6.68
C ALA A 184 -7.92 26.34 5.65
N GLY A 185 -7.27 26.96 4.66
CA GLY A 185 -7.93 27.65 3.56
C GLY A 185 -8.45 26.72 2.45
N PRO A 186 -9.17 27.27 1.46
CA PRO A 186 -9.52 26.53 0.25
C PRO A 186 -8.25 26.07 -0.49
N PRO A 187 -8.29 24.95 -1.25
CA PRO A 187 -9.42 24.06 -1.44
C PRO A 187 -9.48 22.94 -0.38
N ASN A 188 -8.54 22.90 0.56
CA ASN A 188 -8.32 21.75 1.45
C ASN A 188 -9.21 21.80 2.70
N PHE A 189 -9.32 22.97 3.34
CA PHE A 189 -10.09 23.17 4.58
C PHE A 189 -9.72 22.16 5.68
N TRP A 190 -8.43 21.85 5.80
CA TRP A 190 -7.94 20.85 6.73
C TRP A 190 -7.93 21.36 8.16
N SER A 191 -8.27 20.45 9.08
CA SER A 191 -8.00 20.65 10.50
C SER A 191 -6.48 20.63 10.76
N ARG A 192 -6.05 21.19 11.89
CA ARG A 192 -4.64 21.07 12.33
C ARG A 192 -4.21 19.59 12.47
N GLU A 193 -5.11 18.70 12.90
CA GLU A 193 -4.79 17.27 12.99
C GLU A 193 -4.54 16.65 11.61
N THR A 194 -5.38 16.96 10.62
CA THR A 194 -5.22 16.49 9.23
C THR A 194 -3.91 16.99 8.62
N THR A 195 -3.61 18.28 8.80
CA THR A 195 -2.36 18.91 8.35
C THR A 195 -1.14 18.29 9.02
N TYR A 196 -1.19 18.09 10.34
CA TYR A 196 -0.08 17.43 11.05
C TYR A 196 0.17 16.03 10.50
N THR A 197 -0.89 15.22 10.37
CA THR A 197 -0.78 13.83 9.93
C THR A 197 -0.19 13.69 8.53
N ASN A 198 -0.59 14.57 7.59
CA ASN A 198 -0.25 14.47 6.18
C ASN A 198 0.98 15.29 5.77
N VAL A 199 1.40 16.28 6.58
CA VAL A 199 2.48 17.21 6.22
C VAL A 199 3.56 17.27 7.28
N LEU A 200 3.21 17.69 8.51
CA LEU A 200 4.21 18.07 9.51
C LEU A 200 4.79 16.90 10.30
N ARG A 201 4.07 15.76 10.37
CA ARG A 201 4.56 14.57 11.06
C ARG A 201 5.75 14.00 10.30
N THR A 202 6.93 13.99 10.93
CA THR A 202 8.09 13.24 10.43
C THR A 202 7.88 11.74 10.65
N LEU A 203 8.20 10.95 9.63
CA LEU A 203 8.17 9.49 9.68
C LEU A 203 9.35 8.94 10.49
N ASP A 204 9.17 7.74 11.03
CA ASP A 204 10.32 6.94 11.47
C ASP A 204 11.20 6.58 10.26
N ALA A 205 12.52 6.43 10.47
CA ALA A 205 13.44 6.08 9.39
C ALA A 205 13.11 4.73 8.73
N GLY A 206 12.56 3.77 9.48
CA GLY A 206 12.07 2.50 8.94
C GLY A 206 10.73 2.64 8.19
N GLU A 207 9.97 3.71 8.41
CA GLU A 207 8.75 3.99 7.63
C GLU A 207 9.04 4.67 6.29
N ALA A 208 10.14 5.43 6.18
CA ALA A 208 10.50 6.17 4.98
C ALA A 208 10.76 5.27 3.76
N SER A 209 10.60 5.82 2.56
CA SER A 209 10.81 5.10 1.29
C SER A 209 12.27 4.71 1.04
N GLY A 210 13.21 5.40 1.71
CA GLY A 210 14.64 5.16 1.58
C GLY A 210 15.45 6.15 2.42
N SER A 211 16.77 6.09 2.29
CA SER A 211 17.73 6.93 3.03
C SER A 211 18.09 8.24 2.32
N VAL A 212 17.53 8.48 1.14
CA VAL A 212 17.80 9.66 0.30
C VAL A 212 16.48 10.33 -0.05
N TRP A 213 16.39 11.62 0.25
CA TRP A 213 15.23 12.46 -0.07
C TRP A 213 15.13 12.72 -1.57
N ASP A 214 13.94 12.45 -2.13
CA ASP A 214 13.61 12.77 -3.51
C ASP A 214 12.55 13.88 -3.63
N PRO A 215 12.96 15.14 -3.88
CA PRO A 215 12.01 16.24 -4.07
C PRO A 215 11.18 16.13 -5.36
N GLN A 216 11.54 15.23 -6.29
CA GLN A 216 10.81 15.00 -7.54
C GLN A 216 9.85 13.81 -7.48
N SER A 217 9.83 13.08 -6.35
CA SER A 217 8.93 11.95 -6.13
C SER A 217 7.49 12.34 -6.38
N VAL A 218 6.73 11.45 -7.02
CA VAL A 218 5.27 11.57 -7.16
C VAL A 218 4.58 11.62 -5.80
N MET A 219 5.25 11.15 -4.73
CA MET A 219 4.75 11.14 -3.36
C MET A 219 5.07 12.42 -2.57
N THR A 220 5.82 13.36 -3.15
CA THR A 220 6.07 14.69 -2.56
C THR A 220 4.89 15.61 -2.86
N PHE A 221 4.44 16.39 -1.87
CA PHE A 221 3.42 17.39 -2.11
C PHE A 221 3.96 18.64 -2.81
N PRO A 222 3.19 19.21 -3.76
CA PRO A 222 3.55 20.41 -4.47
C PRO A 222 3.29 21.65 -3.60
N PHE A 223 4.21 22.01 -2.70
CA PHE A 223 4.08 23.18 -1.82
C PHE A 223 4.50 24.50 -2.47
N GLY A 224 3.79 25.59 -2.15
CA GLY A 224 4.17 26.94 -2.55
C GLY A 224 5.32 27.52 -1.71
N PRO A 225 5.82 28.72 -2.06
CA PRO A 225 6.84 29.41 -1.29
C PRO A 225 6.34 29.82 0.10
N GLY A 226 7.28 30.02 1.04
CA GLY A 226 6.98 30.56 2.37
C GLY A 226 6.48 29.53 3.39
N LEU A 227 6.38 28.26 3.03
CA LEU A 227 6.01 27.17 3.94
C LEU A 227 7.23 26.45 4.54
N VAL A 228 8.36 26.47 3.84
CA VAL A 228 9.61 25.82 4.25
C VAL A 228 10.60 26.90 4.68
N LEU A 229 11.13 26.79 5.88
CA LEU A 229 12.17 27.66 6.44
C LEU A 229 13.56 27.21 6.00
N GLU A 230 13.81 25.90 6.00
CA GLU A 230 15.09 25.28 5.60
C GLU A 230 14.87 23.92 4.92
N PRO A 231 15.79 23.51 4.02
CA PRO A 231 16.93 24.27 3.50
C PRO A 231 16.53 25.42 2.56
N GLU A 232 17.43 26.40 2.38
CA GLU A 232 17.18 27.62 1.59
C GLU A 232 16.67 27.32 0.16
N GLN A 233 17.18 26.25 -0.46
CA GLN A 233 16.79 25.80 -1.80
C GLN A 233 15.29 25.46 -1.93
N TYR A 234 14.59 25.14 -0.83
CA TYR A 234 13.16 24.81 -0.84
C TYR A 234 12.26 25.94 -0.29
N ARG A 235 12.82 27.10 0.08
CA ARG A 235 12.02 28.27 0.49
C ARG A 235 11.07 28.76 -0.61
N GLY A 236 11.43 28.49 -1.87
CA GLY A 236 10.63 28.77 -3.07
C GLY A 236 9.43 27.82 -3.25
N GLY A 237 9.35 26.76 -2.45
CA GLY A 237 8.34 25.70 -2.55
C GLY A 237 8.91 24.37 -3.05
N LEU A 238 8.04 23.38 -3.13
CA LEU A 238 8.32 22.07 -3.72
C LEU A 238 7.47 21.89 -4.99
N ASP A 239 8.12 21.42 -6.05
CA ASP A 239 7.49 21.18 -7.35
C ASP A 239 7.88 19.78 -7.84
N PRO A 240 7.15 18.73 -7.41
CA PRO A 240 7.40 17.36 -7.81
C PRO A 240 7.09 17.14 -9.29
N SER A 241 7.52 16.00 -9.83
CA SER A 241 7.23 15.65 -11.22
C SER A 241 5.78 15.16 -11.41
N ASP A 242 5.27 15.24 -12.65
CA ASP A 242 3.90 14.83 -13.01
C ASP A 242 3.69 13.30 -13.03
N GLY A 243 4.72 12.51 -12.71
CA GLY A 243 4.68 11.05 -12.66
C GLY A 243 5.80 10.45 -11.79
N PRO A 244 5.98 9.12 -11.77
CA PRO A 244 6.95 8.51 -10.87
C PRO A 244 8.39 8.86 -11.26
N SER A 245 9.15 9.34 -10.28
CA SER A 245 10.58 9.62 -10.42
C SER A 245 11.39 8.32 -10.61
N PRO A 246 12.68 8.41 -10.95
CA PRO A 246 13.56 7.23 -10.93
C PRO A 246 13.59 6.52 -9.57
N ALA A 247 13.58 7.27 -8.45
CA ALA A 247 13.61 6.70 -7.12
C ALA A 247 12.28 6.00 -6.77
N ASP A 248 11.15 6.56 -7.19
CA ASP A 248 9.84 5.93 -7.04
C ASP A 248 9.78 4.57 -7.75
N LYS A 249 10.32 4.51 -8.98
CA LYS A 249 10.39 3.29 -9.79
C LYS A 249 11.31 2.25 -9.15
N GLU A 250 12.47 2.68 -8.65
CA GLU A 250 13.39 1.79 -7.94
C GLU A 250 12.76 1.23 -6.65
N PHE A 251 12.06 2.07 -5.89
CA PHE A 251 11.36 1.65 -4.67
C PHE A 251 10.39 0.49 -4.95
N VAL A 252 9.51 0.65 -5.95
CA VAL A 252 8.54 -0.41 -6.26
C VAL A 252 9.19 -1.65 -6.87
N LEU A 253 10.25 -1.50 -7.67
CA LEU A 253 10.99 -2.64 -8.25
C LEU A 253 11.77 -3.42 -7.18
N ARG A 254 12.25 -2.76 -6.14
CA ARG A 254 12.92 -3.42 -5.01
C ARG A 254 11.96 -4.27 -4.21
N TRP A 255 10.77 -3.75 -3.92
CA TRP A 255 9.76 -4.47 -3.14
C TRP A 255 8.95 -5.47 -3.95
N TYR A 256 8.81 -5.24 -5.25
CA TYR A 256 8.07 -6.07 -6.19
C TYR A 256 8.94 -6.38 -7.42
N PRO A 257 10.03 -7.13 -7.26
CA PRO A 257 10.90 -7.46 -8.39
C PRO A 257 10.12 -8.25 -9.47
N PRO A 258 10.53 -8.15 -10.74
CA PRO A 258 9.93 -8.95 -11.81
C PRO A 258 9.88 -10.44 -11.45
N ALA A 259 8.85 -11.14 -11.94
CA ALA A 259 8.71 -12.56 -11.68
C ALA A 259 9.93 -13.35 -12.18
N ASP A 260 10.40 -14.31 -11.37
CA ASP A 260 11.48 -15.21 -11.75
C ASP A 260 11.01 -16.13 -12.89
N PRO A 261 11.67 -16.11 -14.07
CA PRO A 261 11.28 -16.96 -15.20
C PRO A 261 11.46 -18.46 -14.92
N SER A 262 12.28 -18.85 -13.93
CA SER A 262 12.44 -20.24 -13.52
C SER A 262 11.25 -20.78 -12.69
N GLY A 263 10.42 -19.88 -12.18
CA GLY A 263 9.25 -20.21 -11.36
C GLY A 263 9.60 -20.70 -9.95
N PRO A 264 8.60 -20.93 -9.10
CA PRO A 264 8.82 -21.27 -7.71
C PRO A 264 9.23 -22.73 -7.52
N ALA A 265 10.17 -22.98 -6.59
CA ALA A 265 10.58 -24.33 -6.22
C ALA A 265 9.42 -25.12 -5.57
N ALA A 266 9.47 -26.45 -5.62
CA ALA A 266 8.45 -27.28 -4.96
C ALA A 266 8.70 -27.35 -3.44
N LEU A 267 7.70 -26.97 -2.64
CA LEU A 267 7.65 -27.24 -1.20
C LEU A 267 6.95 -28.58 -0.97
N VAL A 268 7.76 -29.65 -0.97
CA VAL A 268 7.27 -31.02 -0.79
C VAL A 268 6.70 -31.18 0.62
N PRO A 269 5.43 -31.60 0.79
CA PRO A 269 4.85 -31.81 2.12
C PRO A 269 5.70 -32.73 2.99
N PHE A 270 5.80 -32.39 4.27
CA PHE A 270 6.67 -33.00 5.27
C PHE A 270 8.18 -32.87 5.03
N ARG A 271 8.63 -31.92 4.22
CA ARG A 271 10.04 -31.55 4.10
C ARG A 271 10.21 -30.05 4.32
N SER A 272 11.11 -29.67 5.21
CA SER A 272 11.50 -28.27 5.40
C SER A 272 12.35 -27.80 4.22
N ALA A 273 12.07 -26.61 3.72
CA ALA A 273 12.91 -25.90 2.76
C ALA A 273 13.61 -24.73 3.48
N PRO A 274 14.94 -24.63 3.44
CA PRO A 274 15.65 -23.50 4.04
C PRO A 274 15.31 -22.19 3.30
N LEU A 275 15.23 -21.09 4.06
CA LEU A 275 15.01 -19.75 3.57
C LEU A 275 16.35 -18.98 3.66
N GLY A 276 17.03 -18.81 2.53
CA GLY A 276 18.26 -18.02 2.43
C GLY A 276 17.95 -16.55 2.14
N LEU A 277 17.07 -15.93 2.93
CA LEU A 277 16.53 -14.60 2.67
C LEU A 277 17.24 -13.53 3.53
N GLY A 278 17.46 -12.36 2.93
CA GLY A 278 17.77 -11.11 3.62
C GLY A 278 16.52 -10.27 3.93
N PRO A 279 16.67 -9.16 4.67
CA PRO A 279 15.55 -8.26 4.99
C PRO A 279 14.83 -7.75 3.73
N GLY A 280 13.52 -7.93 3.69
CA GLY A 280 12.64 -7.54 2.58
C GLY A 280 12.61 -8.54 1.42
N GLU A 281 13.52 -9.52 1.39
CA GLU A 281 13.55 -10.56 0.37
C GLU A 281 12.42 -11.58 0.57
N GLN A 282 12.11 -12.30 -0.51
CA GLN A 282 11.00 -13.23 -0.56
C GLN A 282 11.40 -14.52 -1.26
N ALA A 283 10.86 -15.64 -0.75
CA ALA A 283 10.89 -16.94 -1.42
C ALA A 283 9.47 -17.38 -1.77
N ASP A 284 9.33 -17.91 -2.98
CA ASP A 284 8.08 -18.47 -3.49
C ASP A 284 8.24 -19.98 -3.68
N PHE A 285 7.20 -20.73 -3.30
CA PHE A 285 7.15 -22.17 -3.45
C PHE A 285 5.82 -22.63 -4.02
N THR A 286 5.82 -23.79 -4.67
CA THR A 286 4.61 -24.49 -5.11
C THR A 286 4.32 -25.68 -4.22
N VAL A 287 3.04 -25.91 -3.92
CA VAL A 287 2.57 -27.08 -3.16
C VAL A 287 1.49 -27.78 -3.97
N GLU A 288 1.69 -29.07 -4.20
CA GLU A 288 0.67 -29.98 -4.72
C GLU A 288 0.44 -31.07 -3.66
N PRO A 289 -0.68 -31.03 -2.91
CA PRO A 289 -0.90 -31.91 -1.78
C PRO A 289 -1.17 -33.35 -2.27
N PRO A 290 -0.53 -34.38 -1.67
CA PRO A 290 -0.73 -35.78 -2.06
C PRO A 290 -2.13 -36.30 -1.72
N GLU A 291 -2.83 -35.66 -0.76
CA GLU A 291 -4.16 -36.02 -0.28
C GLU A 291 -4.96 -34.77 0.15
N THR A 292 -6.29 -34.88 0.16
CA THR A 292 -7.15 -33.78 0.59
C THR A 292 -7.32 -33.80 2.11
N ARG A 293 -6.67 -32.87 2.81
CA ARG A 293 -6.79 -32.72 4.27
C ARG A 293 -6.35 -31.33 4.73
N ASP A 294 -6.40 -31.13 6.04
CA ASP A 294 -5.81 -29.96 6.65
C ASP A 294 -4.28 -30.12 6.69
N TYR A 295 -3.59 -29.06 6.28
CA TYR A 295 -2.16 -28.90 6.39
C TYR A 295 -1.86 -27.64 7.21
N THR A 296 -0.72 -27.62 7.85
CA THR A 296 -0.13 -26.38 8.37
C THR A 296 1.01 -25.98 7.43
N VAL A 297 1.02 -24.72 7.01
CA VAL A 297 2.17 -24.12 6.33
C VAL A 297 2.75 -23.09 7.28
N GLY A 298 4.03 -23.22 7.61
CA GLY A 298 4.65 -22.36 8.61
C GLY A 298 6.14 -22.18 8.42
N THR A 299 6.64 -21.06 8.94
CA THR A 299 8.06 -20.76 9.04
C THR A 299 8.65 -21.29 10.36
N PHE A 300 9.97 -21.44 10.38
CA PHE A 300 10.75 -21.86 11.53
C PHE A 300 12.01 -21.01 11.62
N GLY A 301 12.52 -20.87 12.84
CA GLY A 301 13.73 -20.11 13.14
C GLY A 301 13.43 -18.83 13.89
N ASP A 302 14.49 -18.05 14.10
CA ASP A 302 14.46 -16.77 14.79
C ASP A 302 14.27 -15.65 13.76
N ALA A 303 13.02 -15.39 13.37
CA ALA A 303 12.69 -14.46 12.31
C ALA A 303 11.31 -13.83 12.40
N ASP A 304 11.18 -12.65 11.78
CA ASP A 304 9.90 -12.01 11.50
C ASP A 304 9.56 -12.19 10.02
N THR A 305 8.37 -12.72 9.75
CA THR A 305 7.94 -13.10 8.42
C THR A 305 6.46 -12.79 8.18
N VAL A 306 6.14 -12.52 6.91
CA VAL A 306 4.78 -12.69 6.41
C VAL A 306 4.75 -13.91 5.51
N LEU A 307 3.82 -14.83 5.82
CA LEU A 307 3.55 -16.03 5.07
C LEU A 307 2.16 -15.94 4.44
N VAL A 308 2.07 -16.18 3.14
CA VAL A 308 0.80 -16.17 2.41
C VAL A 308 0.68 -17.41 1.53
N VAL A 309 -0.47 -18.07 1.60
CA VAL A 309 -0.84 -19.20 0.77
C VAL A 309 -1.90 -18.73 -0.23
N PHE A 310 -1.63 -19.01 -1.50
CA PHE A 310 -2.54 -18.80 -2.61
C PHE A 310 -2.97 -20.13 -3.19
N GLU A 311 -4.22 -20.25 -3.60
CA GLU A 311 -4.70 -21.32 -4.48
C GLU A 311 -4.63 -20.85 -5.93
N GLU A 312 -4.03 -21.65 -6.80
CA GLU A 312 -4.04 -21.38 -8.23
C GLU A 312 -5.40 -21.77 -8.81
N ARG A 313 -6.12 -20.80 -9.39
CA ARG A 313 -7.39 -21.00 -10.09
C ARG A 313 -7.27 -20.45 -11.50
N ASP A 314 -7.40 -21.32 -12.50
CA ASP A 314 -7.24 -20.99 -13.92
C ASP A 314 -5.89 -20.29 -14.23
N GLY A 315 -4.82 -20.74 -13.57
CA GLY A 315 -3.48 -20.15 -13.71
C GLY A 315 -3.27 -18.83 -12.95
N VAL A 316 -4.27 -18.36 -12.19
CA VAL A 316 -4.21 -17.11 -11.42
C VAL A 316 -4.16 -17.42 -9.92
N PRO A 317 -3.17 -16.91 -9.16
CA PRO A 317 -3.13 -17.09 -7.71
C PRO A 317 -4.26 -16.30 -7.03
N ARG A 318 -5.04 -17.01 -6.20
CA ARG A 318 -6.11 -16.44 -5.37
C ARG A 318 -5.76 -16.60 -3.91
N PHE A 319 -5.85 -15.52 -3.13
CA PHE A 319 -5.56 -15.56 -1.69
C PHE A 319 -6.39 -16.65 -1.01
N LEU A 320 -5.73 -17.51 -0.23
CA LEU A 320 -6.38 -18.55 0.56
C LEU A 320 -6.25 -18.27 2.06
N ALA A 321 -5.04 -17.98 2.52
CA ALA A 321 -4.75 -17.62 3.90
C ALA A 321 -3.42 -16.86 3.98
N GLY A 322 -3.23 -16.08 5.05
CA GLY A 322 -1.95 -15.47 5.34
C GLY A 322 -1.81 -15.18 6.83
N HIS A 323 -0.58 -15.11 7.29
CA HIS A 323 -0.24 -14.74 8.64
C HIS A 323 1.03 -13.89 8.62
N ASP A 324 0.96 -12.74 9.26
CA ASP A 324 2.07 -11.84 9.50
C ASP A 324 2.33 -11.92 11.00
N ASP A 325 3.50 -12.42 11.39
CA ASP A 325 3.83 -12.57 12.81
C ASP A 325 4.03 -11.22 13.51
N GLY A 326 4.21 -10.12 12.77
CA GLY A 326 4.18 -8.76 13.29
C GLY A 326 5.22 -8.48 14.38
N GLY A 327 6.32 -9.23 14.42
CA GLY A 327 7.32 -9.09 15.48
C GLY A 327 7.03 -9.92 16.75
N ALA A 328 6.03 -10.80 16.72
CA ALA A 328 5.73 -11.71 17.81
C ALA A 328 6.87 -12.74 18.01
N PRO A 329 6.96 -13.39 19.18
CA PRO A 329 7.90 -14.50 19.39
C PRO A 329 7.52 -15.77 18.61
N ASP A 330 6.29 -15.88 18.14
CA ASP A 330 5.79 -17.03 17.38
C ASP A 330 6.06 -16.83 15.88
N ASN A 331 6.45 -17.90 15.19
CA ASN A 331 6.66 -17.89 13.74
C ASN A 331 5.34 -17.84 12.97
N ALA A 332 5.39 -17.28 11.77
CA ALA A 332 4.21 -17.22 10.93
C ALA A 332 3.73 -18.61 10.48
N ALA A 333 2.46 -18.93 10.76
CA ALA A 333 1.86 -20.19 10.36
C ALA A 333 0.37 -20.05 10.05
N VAL A 334 -0.10 -20.81 9.05
CA VAL A 334 -1.51 -20.90 8.68
C VAL A 334 -1.94 -22.36 8.59
N ARG A 335 -3.14 -22.65 9.11
CA ARG A 335 -3.80 -23.94 8.92
C ARG A 335 -4.81 -23.82 7.79
N VAL A 336 -4.61 -24.61 6.73
CA VAL A 336 -5.41 -24.55 5.49
C VAL A 336 -5.79 -25.95 5.04
N ARG A 337 -7.00 -26.10 4.50
CA ARG A 337 -7.42 -27.35 3.88
C ARG A 337 -6.98 -27.37 2.42
N LEU A 338 -5.96 -28.16 2.12
CA LEU A 338 -5.48 -28.33 0.75
C LEU A 338 -6.18 -29.53 0.10
N VAL A 339 -6.55 -29.38 -1.16
CA VAL A 339 -7.27 -30.37 -1.97
C VAL A 339 -6.33 -31.02 -2.98
N LYS A 340 -6.28 -32.36 -2.97
CA LYS A 340 -5.51 -33.17 -3.94
C LYS A 340 -5.90 -32.81 -5.36
N GLY A 341 -4.89 -32.67 -6.23
CA GLY A 341 -5.08 -32.31 -7.64
C GLY A 341 -5.26 -30.81 -7.89
N ARG A 342 -5.19 -29.98 -6.83
CA ARG A 342 -5.05 -28.52 -6.95
C ARG A 342 -3.61 -28.11 -6.66
N ARG A 343 -3.26 -26.91 -7.12
CA ARG A 343 -1.95 -26.32 -6.97
C ARG A 343 -2.04 -25.06 -6.11
N TYR A 344 -1.05 -24.87 -5.25
CA TYR A 344 -0.97 -23.75 -4.33
C TYR A 344 0.40 -23.09 -4.45
N VAL A 345 0.46 -21.79 -4.17
CA VAL A 345 1.70 -21.01 -4.08
C VAL A 345 1.85 -20.52 -2.65
N VAL A 346 2.99 -20.83 -2.03
CA VAL A 346 3.37 -20.33 -0.71
C VAL A 346 4.41 -19.25 -0.91
N ARG A 347 4.17 -18.07 -0.35
CA ARG A 347 5.09 -16.94 -0.41
C ARG A 347 5.49 -16.55 1.00
N VAL A 348 6.79 -16.46 1.23
CA VAL A 348 7.34 -16.05 2.51
C VAL A 348 8.24 -14.85 2.27
N ARG A 349 7.92 -13.72 2.89
CA ARG A 349 8.79 -12.54 2.91
C ARG A 349 9.38 -12.40 4.31
N LEU A 350 10.68 -12.18 4.35
CA LEU A 350 11.42 -11.95 5.58
C LEU A 350 11.48 -10.46 5.89
N TYR A 351 11.19 -10.09 7.14
CA TYR A 351 11.44 -8.75 7.64
C TYR A 351 12.78 -8.68 8.35
N SER A 352 12.99 -9.54 9.34
CA SER A 352 14.21 -9.54 10.15
C SER A 352 14.56 -10.96 10.61
N THR A 353 15.81 -11.16 11.01
CA THR A 353 16.29 -12.38 11.67
C THR A 353 17.15 -12.03 12.88
N TRP A 354 17.25 -12.97 13.81
CA TRP A 354 18.20 -12.91 14.92
C TRP A 354 18.79 -14.29 15.19
N GLY A 355 19.66 -14.40 16.19
CA GLY A 355 20.30 -15.68 16.52
C GLY A 355 21.20 -16.18 15.38
N SER A 356 20.99 -17.43 14.94
CA SER A 356 21.75 -18.03 13.83
C SER A 356 21.35 -17.46 12.46
N GLY A 357 20.18 -16.83 12.35
CA GLY A 357 19.58 -16.42 11.09
C GLY A 357 19.11 -17.58 10.19
N GLU A 358 19.24 -18.82 10.65
CA GLU A 358 18.78 -19.99 9.90
C GLU A 358 17.26 -20.11 10.01
N THR A 359 16.58 -19.98 8.88
CA THR A 359 15.13 -20.05 8.79
C THR A 359 14.71 -21.07 7.75
N ALA A 360 13.49 -21.60 7.89
CA ALA A 360 12.94 -22.58 6.97
C ALA A 360 11.41 -22.41 6.85
N VAL A 361 10.83 -22.99 5.82
CA VAL A 361 9.38 -23.14 5.65
C VAL A 361 9.03 -24.61 5.42
N MET A 362 7.86 -25.04 5.88
CA MET A 362 7.36 -26.41 5.67
C MET A 362 5.84 -26.38 5.48
N CYS A 363 5.34 -27.38 4.77
CA CYS A 363 3.92 -27.73 4.72
C CYS A 363 3.75 -29.14 5.29
N TRP A 364 2.89 -29.36 6.31
CA TRP A 364 2.74 -30.66 6.98
C TRP A 364 1.31 -31.01 7.38
#